data_AF-Q8TVI3-F1
#
_entry.id   AF-Q8TVI3-F1
#
_cell.length_a   1.000
_cell.length_b   1.000
_cell.length_c   1.000
_cell.angle_alpha   90.00
_cell.angle_beta   90.00
_cell.angle_gamma   90.00
#
_symmetry.space_group_name_H-M   'P 1'
#
loop_
_entity.id
_entity.type
_entity.pdbx_description
1 polymer ?
#
loop_
_entity_poly.entity_id
_entity_poly.type
_entity_poly.pdbx_seq_one_letter_code
_entity_poly.pdbx_strand_id
1 'polypeptide(L)'
;MGILRPLVLALVTVALSTAPGSAITAEQIQECARAAHDWLKSQQYTEEDVGKVIEYKDRSGQKATYEVKPEDVGAFPMSYKSDVTYYCLPNLHTYVVMDTLLTAVEVGYPVDKDMVLKALQYMWNVKGKYQRKEDPNGEWAYWARIKDGKEIPSAGLTAKFALPFFRARQAGIVPDDKWNEYKPFLEKVINWLREGPNLQKEDKGYCWIDYPDRPGGAHGITDVTSYCLRMLLAAGTSPDDELILKVVEWFLNNQDEKGNFYTDPRDTGCPYPLYTTGHCRAMIALCDWLEAVQRAGKEDELKDLVERVKNALKKAIDYLLSLRDPETGMWGRGSLSEYPPDYGSTASALVALLRCAKLGLIDPNHEAIVKALEVLHGQYLEAKRLRLPFYWYFIRSVWSPELRYRSQTLATSYALAAFALAEKLGVGKGVVKKRKIFPVTPAVVALALAASLLTRRR
;
A
#
# COMPACT_ATOMS: atom_id res chain seq x y z
N MET A 1 21.46 42.07 -19.73
CA MET A 1 22.13 40.77 -19.44
C MET A 1 21.25 39.76 -18.68
N GLY A 2 19.93 39.97 -18.53
CA GLY A 2 19.09 39.13 -17.65
C GLY A 2 18.53 37.82 -18.23
N ILE A 3 18.57 37.61 -19.55
CA ILE A 3 17.81 36.51 -20.21
C ILE A 3 18.69 35.30 -20.57
N LEU A 4 20.00 35.50 -20.80
CA LEU A 4 20.88 34.40 -21.21
C LEU A 4 21.15 33.38 -20.10
N ARG A 5 21.25 33.82 -18.84
CA ARG A 5 21.55 32.93 -17.71
C ARG A 5 20.39 31.96 -17.41
N PRO A 6 19.12 32.42 -17.37
CA PRO A 6 17.96 31.53 -17.30
C PRO A 6 17.86 30.56 -18.48
N LEU A 7 18.18 31.01 -19.70
CA LEU A 7 18.10 30.17 -20.89
C LEU A 7 19.14 29.05 -20.89
N VAL A 8 20.39 29.34 -20.48
CA VAL A 8 21.44 28.33 -20.34
C VAL A 8 21.12 27.37 -19.19
N LEU A 9 20.57 27.86 -18.07
CA LEU A 9 20.12 26.97 -17.00
C LEU A 9 18.96 26.08 -17.46
N ALA A 10 17.99 26.63 -18.19
CA ALA A 10 16.87 25.87 -18.75
C ALA A 10 17.34 24.83 -19.77
N LEU A 11 18.29 25.16 -20.65
CA LEU A 11 18.86 24.23 -21.62
C LEU A 11 19.69 23.13 -20.95
N VAL A 12 20.41 23.43 -19.86
CA VAL A 12 21.14 22.41 -19.07
C VAL A 12 20.16 21.52 -18.29
N THR A 13 19.09 22.07 -17.72
CA THR A 13 18.05 21.30 -17.04
C THR A 13 17.27 20.42 -18.01
N VAL A 14 16.95 20.92 -19.21
CA VAL A 14 16.31 20.15 -20.29
C VAL A 14 17.27 19.08 -20.83
N ALA A 15 18.56 19.38 -21.01
CA ALA A 15 19.54 18.39 -21.47
C ALA A 15 19.82 17.29 -20.43
N LEU A 16 19.71 17.59 -19.13
CA LEU A 16 19.82 16.61 -18.05
C LEU A 16 18.51 15.83 -17.83
N SER A 17 17.35 16.38 -18.20
CA SER A 17 16.05 15.70 -18.09
C SER A 17 15.65 14.89 -19.33
N THR A 18 16.33 15.09 -20.48
CA THR A 18 16.02 14.43 -21.76
C THR A 18 17.03 13.36 -22.19
N ALA A 19 18.01 13.02 -21.33
CA ALA A 19 18.74 11.78 -21.53
C ALA A 19 17.70 10.65 -21.52
N PRO A 20 17.55 9.85 -22.60
CA PRO A 20 16.56 8.78 -22.63
C PRO A 20 16.77 7.95 -21.38
N GLY A 21 15.78 7.99 -20.49
CA GLY A 21 15.84 7.31 -19.20
C GLY A 21 16.30 5.90 -19.48
N SER A 22 17.49 5.55 -19.01
CA SER A 22 17.95 4.17 -19.16
C SER A 22 16.92 3.34 -18.40
N ALA A 23 16.20 2.48 -19.12
CA ALA A 23 15.17 1.63 -18.53
C ALA A 23 15.68 1.00 -17.23
N ILE A 24 14.84 1.01 -16.19
CA ILE A 24 15.23 0.49 -14.88
C ILE A 24 15.72 -0.96 -15.01
N THR A 25 16.89 -1.23 -14.44
CA THR A 25 17.57 -2.52 -14.49
C THR A 25 17.16 -3.42 -13.32
N ALA A 26 17.31 -4.73 -13.47
CA ALA A 26 17.05 -5.68 -12.40
C ALA A 26 17.90 -5.38 -11.15
N GLU A 27 19.16 -4.96 -11.31
CA GLU A 27 20.03 -4.60 -10.19
C GLU A 27 19.53 -3.37 -9.42
N GLN A 28 18.95 -2.38 -10.12
CA GLN A 28 18.36 -1.19 -9.49
C GLN A 28 17.08 -1.54 -8.73
N ILE A 29 16.25 -2.43 -9.27
CA ILE A 29 15.05 -2.94 -8.58
C ILE A 29 15.47 -3.63 -7.27
N GLN A 30 16.47 -4.51 -7.33
CA GLN A 30 17.02 -5.19 -6.15
C GLN A 30 17.64 -4.23 -5.13
N GLU A 31 18.37 -3.21 -5.58
CA GLU A 31 18.93 -2.17 -4.69
C GLU A 31 17.82 -1.43 -3.95
N CYS A 32 16.78 -1.00 -4.66
CA CYS A 32 15.64 -0.32 -4.05
C CYS A 32 14.88 -1.21 -3.07
N ALA A 33 14.66 -2.49 -3.38
CA ALA A 33 14.03 -3.43 -2.47
C ALA A 33 14.82 -3.57 -1.16
N ARG A 34 16.15 -3.75 -1.26
CA ARG A 34 17.04 -3.81 -0.08
C ARG A 34 17.01 -2.52 0.73
N ALA A 35 17.15 -1.37 0.08
CA ALA A 35 17.10 -0.08 0.75
C ALA A 35 15.75 0.17 1.47
N ALA A 36 14.63 -0.23 0.85
CA ALA A 36 13.32 -0.13 1.48
C ALA A 36 13.21 -1.04 2.71
N HIS A 37 13.69 -2.29 2.61
CA HIS A 37 13.69 -3.24 3.72
C HIS A 37 14.57 -2.78 4.89
N ASP A 38 15.82 -2.39 4.62
CA ASP A 38 16.76 -1.93 5.65
C ASP A 38 16.25 -0.67 6.34
N TRP A 39 15.65 0.25 5.57
CA TRP A 39 15.02 1.43 6.13
C TRP A 39 13.83 1.06 7.02
N LEU A 40 12.90 0.20 6.59
CA LEU A 40 11.78 -0.24 7.42
C LEU A 40 12.25 -0.89 8.71
N LYS A 41 13.26 -1.75 8.64
CA LYS A 41 13.89 -2.36 9.82
C LYS A 41 14.44 -1.31 10.77
N SER A 42 15.11 -0.28 10.26
CA SER A 42 15.63 0.83 11.08
C SER A 42 14.55 1.69 11.74
N GLN A 43 13.31 1.65 11.22
CA GLN A 43 12.20 2.40 11.81
C GLN A 43 11.47 1.61 12.90
N GLN A 44 11.61 0.29 12.97
CA GLN A 44 10.91 -0.51 13.98
C GLN A 44 11.44 -0.18 15.38
N TYR A 45 10.55 0.08 16.34
CA TYR A 45 10.98 0.33 17.72
C TYR A 45 11.66 -0.91 18.31
N THR A 46 12.77 -0.67 18.98
CA THR A 46 13.60 -1.65 19.67
C THR A 46 13.58 -1.40 21.18
N GLU A 47 14.16 -2.31 21.95
CA GLU A 47 14.34 -2.17 23.38
C GLU A 47 15.15 -0.91 23.75
N GLU A 48 16.09 -0.50 22.89
CA GLU A 48 16.86 0.73 23.06
C GLU A 48 16.03 2.01 22.86
N ASP A 49 14.85 1.91 22.24
CA ASP A 49 13.95 3.03 22.05
C ASP A 49 13.06 3.29 23.25
N VAL A 50 12.93 2.34 24.18
CA VAL A 50 12.07 2.48 25.37
C VAL A 50 12.52 3.69 26.21
N GLY A 51 11.57 4.56 26.54
CA GLY A 51 11.81 5.82 27.25
C GLY A 51 12.23 6.98 26.34
N LYS A 52 12.50 6.76 25.05
CA LYS A 52 12.74 7.86 24.11
C LYS A 52 11.44 8.66 23.92
N VAL A 53 11.55 9.97 24.06
CA VAL A 53 10.45 10.90 23.80
C VAL A 53 10.53 11.38 22.36
N ILE A 54 9.53 11.00 21.58
CA ILE A 54 9.35 11.40 20.18
C ILE A 54 8.45 12.62 20.15
N GLU A 55 8.97 13.72 19.60
CA GLU A 55 8.19 14.93 19.40
C GLU A 55 7.53 14.90 18.02
N TYR A 56 6.25 15.26 17.93
CA TYR A 56 5.51 15.31 16.68
C TYR A 56 4.54 16.50 16.63
N LYS A 57 4.25 16.92 15.39
CA LYS A 57 3.13 17.81 15.03
C LYS A 57 1.80 17.29 15.61
N ASP A 58 0.90 18.17 15.96
CA ASP A 58 -0.56 18.12 16.08
C ASP A 58 -1.35 17.98 14.74
N ARG A 59 -2.65 17.62 14.69
CA ARG A 59 -3.52 17.91 13.53
C ARG A 59 -3.83 19.40 13.52
N SER A 60 -3.89 20.00 14.70
CA SER A 60 -3.90 21.44 14.94
C SER A 60 -2.53 22.09 14.76
N GLY A 61 -1.48 21.30 14.45
CA GLY A 61 -0.10 21.79 14.35
C GLY A 61 0.60 21.98 15.70
N GLN A 62 -0.04 21.65 16.82
CA GLN A 62 0.57 21.76 18.16
C GLN A 62 1.63 20.67 18.42
N LYS A 63 2.80 21.07 18.89
CA LYS A 63 3.38 20.57 20.14
C LYS A 63 2.99 19.21 20.77
N ALA A 64 3.17 18.03 20.19
CA ALA A 64 2.87 16.76 20.89
C ALA A 64 4.12 15.92 21.16
N THR A 65 4.08 15.10 22.21
CA THR A 65 5.16 14.16 22.54
C THR A 65 4.62 12.75 22.78
N TYR A 66 5.45 11.75 22.51
CA TYR A 66 5.17 10.35 22.74
C TYR A 66 6.40 9.68 23.32
N GLU A 67 6.29 9.16 24.54
CA GLU A 67 7.33 8.29 25.10
C GLU A 67 7.10 6.85 24.64
N VAL A 68 8.11 6.25 24.01
CA VAL A 68 8.07 4.84 23.58
C VAL A 68 8.05 3.95 24.82
N LYS A 69 7.07 3.05 24.89
CA LYS A 69 6.87 2.16 26.04
C LYS A 69 7.43 0.76 25.76
N PRO A 70 7.69 -0.07 26.79
CA PRO A 70 8.11 -1.46 26.59
C PRO A 70 7.17 -2.25 25.68
N GLU A 71 5.86 -2.02 25.80
CA GLU A 71 4.86 -2.64 24.93
C GLU A 71 4.87 -2.17 23.48
N ASP A 72 5.65 -1.14 23.11
CA ASP A 72 5.77 -0.62 21.75
C ASP A 72 6.91 -1.26 20.95
N VAL A 73 7.78 -2.05 21.61
CA VAL A 73 8.86 -2.77 20.94
C VAL A 73 8.27 -3.67 19.85
N GLY A 74 8.83 -3.57 18.63
CA GLY A 74 8.33 -4.26 17.44
C GLY A 74 7.29 -3.46 16.64
N ALA A 75 6.74 -2.38 17.17
CA ALA A 75 5.84 -1.52 16.43
C ALA A 75 6.59 -0.74 15.34
N PHE A 76 5.89 -0.47 14.24
CA PHE A 76 6.36 0.53 13.29
C PHE A 76 5.78 1.89 13.66
N PRO A 77 6.61 2.94 13.83
CA PRO A 77 6.17 4.25 14.25
C PRO A 77 5.16 4.81 13.26
N MET A 78 4.05 5.31 13.79
CA MET A 78 3.28 6.27 13.04
C MET A 78 4.02 7.59 13.05
N SER A 79 4.12 8.24 11.90
CA SER A 79 4.59 9.62 11.83
C SER A 79 3.67 10.63 12.57
N TYR A 80 2.56 10.17 13.17
CA TYR A 80 1.52 11.02 13.76
C TYR A 80 0.44 10.23 14.54
N LYS A 81 0.09 10.61 15.79
CA LYS A 81 -1.14 10.15 16.50
C LYS A 81 -2.35 10.98 16.10
N SER A 82 -3.20 10.44 15.24
CA SER A 82 -4.41 11.07 14.70
C SER A 82 -5.51 11.28 15.75
N ASP A 83 -5.67 12.51 16.28
CA ASP A 83 -6.72 12.85 17.27
C ASP A 83 -8.15 13.02 16.74
N VAL A 84 -8.49 12.65 15.48
CA VAL A 84 -9.89 12.75 15.02
C VAL A 84 -10.36 11.53 14.22
N THR A 85 -11.39 10.90 14.79
CA THR A 85 -12.37 9.86 14.35
C THR A 85 -11.98 8.39 14.23
N TYR A 86 -10.70 8.03 14.34
CA TYR A 86 -10.30 6.64 14.58
C TYR A 86 -9.40 6.61 15.82
N TYR A 87 -10.00 6.89 16.99
CA TYR A 87 -9.32 6.91 18.29
C TYR A 87 -8.76 5.55 18.73
N CYS A 88 -8.88 4.51 17.91
CA CYS A 88 -8.78 3.16 18.43
C CYS A 88 -7.45 2.49 18.20
N LEU A 89 -6.58 2.91 17.28
CA LEU A 89 -5.36 2.14 17.04
C LEU A 89 -4.19 3.02 16.56
N PRO A 90 -3.25 3.37 17.45
CA PRO A 90 -1.90 3.73 17.04
C PRO A 90 -1.19 2.67 16.18
N ASN A 91 -1.82 1.52 15.93
CA ASN A 91 -1.24 0.34 15.34
C ASN A 91 -1.72 0.07 13.91
N LEU A 92 -2.71 0.83 13.40
CA LEU A 92 -3.27 0.57 12.07
C LEU A 92 -2.18 0.60 10.99
N HIS A 93 -1.19 1.49 11.13
CA HIS A 93 -0.03 1.52 10.25
C HIS A 93 0.80 0.24 10.33
N THR A 94 1.07 -0.27 11.53
CA THR A 94 1.79 -1.54 11.70
C THR A 94 1.06 -2.66 10.96
N TYR A 95 -0.27 -2.70 11.01
CA TYR A 95 -1.05 -3.75 10.33
C TYR A 95 -0.88 -3.70 8.81
N VAL A 96 -0.94 -2.51 8.22
CA VAL A 96 -0.80 -2.33 6.76
C VAL A 96 0.65 -2.48 6.31
N VAL A 97 1.62 -2.04 7.11
CA VAL A 97 3.05 -2.29 6.87
C VAL A 97 3.32 -3.79 6.88
N MET A 98 2.78 -4.52 7.85
CA MET A 98 2.92 -5.98 7.91
C MET A 98 2.28 -6.69 6.72
N ASP A 99 1.09 -6.27 6.30
CA ASP A 99 0.44 -6.79 5.09
C ASP A 99 1.33 -6.60 3.85
N THR A 100 1.95 -5.44 3.69
CA THR A 100 2.83 -5.17 2.54
C THR A 100 4.20 -5.88 2.64
N LEU A 101 4.80 -5.95 3.83
CA LEU A 101 6.00 -6.77 4.10
C LEU A 101 5.76 -8.24 3.71
N LEU A 102 4.62 -8.81 4.13
CA LEU A 102 4.29 -10.21 3.86
C LEU A 102 4.00 -10.47 2.37
N THR A 103 3.59 -9.45 1.61
CA THR A 103 3.54 -9.55 0.14
C THR A 103 4.92 -9.74 -0.48
N ALA A 104 5.97 -9.10 0.06
CA ALA A 104 7.34 -9.35 -0.37
C ALA A 104 7.79 -10.78 -0.01
N VAL A 105 7.44 -11.25 1.19
CA VAL A 105 7.75 -12.63 1.63
C VAL A 105 7.11 -13.68 0.71
N GLU A 106 5.83 -13.51 0.34
CA GLU A 106 5.11 -14.43 -0.54
C GLU A 106 5.77 -14.64 -1.90
N VAL A 107 6.46 -13.61 -2.43
CA VAL A 107 7.17 -13.71 -3.70
C VAL A 107 8.61 -14.23 -3.54
N GLY A 108 9.00 -14.57 -2.32
CA GLY A 108 10.30 -15.14 -1.98
C GLY A 108 11.38 -14.10 -1.66
N TYR A 109 11.01 -12.85 -1.41
CA TYR A 109 11.98 -11.83 -0.99
C TYR A 109 12.40 -12.09 0.47
N PRO A 110 13.72 -12.04 0.79
CA PRO A 110 14.24 -12.40 2.12
C PRO A 110 14.02 -11.27 3.13
N VAL A 111 12.79 -11.11 3.62
CA VAL A 111 12.49 -10.21 4.74
C VAL A 111 13.05 -10.80 6.04
N ASP A 112 13.54 -9.93 6.93
CA ASP A 112 13.98 -10.31 8.27
C ASP A 112 12.82 -10.91 9.08
N LYS A 113 12.94 -12.19 9.44
CA LYS A 113 11.92 -12.92 10.20
C LYS A 113 11.75 -12.36 11.62
N ASP A 114 12.82 -11.89 12.26
CA ASP A 114 12.76 -11.32 13.60
C ASP A 114 11.94 -10.03 13.61
N MET A 115 12.14 -9.18 12.59
CA MET A 115 11.34 -7.96 12.39
C MET A 115 9.84 -8.28 12.30
N VAL A 116 9.46 -9.31 11.52
CA VAL A 116 8.06 -9.75 11.38
C VAL A 116 7.53 -10.31 12.71
N LEU A 117 8.31 -11.15 13.40
CA LEU A 117 7.88 -11.75 14.68
C LEU A 117 7.70 -10.70 15.78
N LYS A 118 8.61 -9.74 15.91
CA LYS A 118 8.48 -8.62 16.85
C LYS A 118 7.25 -7.78 16.58
N ALA A 119 6.94 -7.50 15.31
CA ALA A 119 5.72 -6.79 14.95
C ALA A 119 4.45 -7.59 15.28
N LEU A 120 4.42 -8.91 15.03
CA LEU A 120 3.29 -9.75 15.43
C LEU A 120 3.14 -9.82 16.96
N GLN A 121 4.24 -9.93 17.69
CA GLN A 121 4.24 -9.95 19.16
C GLN A 121 3.76 -8.61 19.71
N TYR A 122 4.18 -7.48 19.13
CA TYR A 122 3.64 -6.16 19.43
C TYR A 122 2.13 -6.14 19.26
N MET A 123 1.64 -6.49 18.06
CA MET A 123 0.22 -6.55 17.73
C MET A 123 -0.54 -7.42 18.74
N TRP A 124 0.02 -8.58 19.09
CA TRP A 124 -0.55 -9.50 20.05
C TRP A 124 -0.59 -8.95 21.49
N ASN A 125 0.45 -8.26 21.94
CA ASN A 125 0.52 -7.69 23.29
C ASN A 125 -0.48 -6.55 23.47
N VAL A 126 -0.62 -5.72 22.45
CA VAL A 126 -1.53 -4.56 22.52
C VAL A 126 -2.99 -4.92 22.21
N LYS A 127 -3.29 -6.12 21.73
CA LYS A 127 -4.68 -6.55 21.44
C LYS A 127 -5.61 -6.33 22.64
N GLY A 128 -5.13 -6.62 23.86
CA GLY A 128 -5.88 -6.49 25.11
C GLY A 128 -6.25 -5.05 25.48
N LYS A 129 -5.47 -4.07 25.05
CA LYS A 129 -5.79 -2.64 25.29
C LYS A 129 -6.98 -2.14 24.49
N TYR A 130 -7.29 -2.84 23.40
CA TYR A 130 -8.36 -2.54 22.47
C TYR A 130 -9.49 -3.59 22.52
N GLN A 131 -9.32 -4.64 23.34
CA GLN A 131 -10.37 -5.54 23.81
C GLN A 131 -11.21 -4.82 24.87
N ARG A 132 -12.02 -3.83 24.50
CA ARG A 132 -12.80 -3.12 25.54
C ARG A 132 -14.07 -3.84 25.97
N LYS A 133 -14.60 -4.79 25.19
CA LYS A 133 -15.65 -5.75 25.61
C LYS A 133 -15.57 -7.01 24.74
N GLU A 134 -15.37 -8.19 25.34
CA GLU A 134 -16.11 -9.35 24.84
C GLU A 134 -17.57 -8.91 24.88
N ASP A 135 -18.30 -9.06 23.78
CA ASP A 135 -19.74 -8.83 23.88
C ASP A 135 -20.33 -9.80 24.94
N PRO A 136 -21.57 -9.60 25.40
CA PRO A 136 -22.19 -10.51 26.37
C PRO A 136 -22.21 -11.99 25.94
N ASN A 137 -21.92 -12.30 24.67
CA ASN A 137 -21.89 -13.63 24.09
C ASN A 137 -20.46 -14.19 23.94
N GLY A 138 -19.42 -13.46 24.36
CA GLY A 138 -18.02 -13.88 24.22
C GLY A 138 -17.42 -13.68 22.82
N GLU A 139 -18.11 -12.95 21.94
CA GLU A 139 -17.66 -12.62 20.60
C GLU A 139 -16.60 -11.50 20.62
N TRP A 140 -15.69 -11.54 19.64
CA TRP A 140 -14.58 -10.59 19.57
C TRP A 140 -14.52 -9.83 18.24
N ALA A 141 -14.31 -8.51 18.36
CA ALA A 141 -13.97 -7.62 17.25
C ALA A 141 -13.06 -6.47 17.73
N TYR A 142 -12.31 -5.85 16.84
CA TYR A 142 -11.77 -4.51 17.11
C TYR A 142 -12.89 -3.48 17.09
N TRP A 143 -12.95 -2.65 18.12
CA TRP A 143 -13.94 -1.60 18.24
C TRP A 143 -13.39 -0.27 17.70
N ALA A 144 -14.15 0.41 16.85
CA ALA A 144 -13.90 1.78 16.41
C ALA A 144 -14.77 2.74 17.23
N ARG A 145 -14.17 3.82 17.72
CA ARG A 145 -14.86 4.87 18.47
C ARG A 145 -15.29 5.97 17.51
N ILE A 146 -16.60 6.19 17.40
CA ILE A 146 -17.18 7.26 16.59
C ILE A 146 -17.19 8.60 17.35
N LYS A 147 -17.56 9.68 16.66
CA LYS A 147 -17.42 11.08 17.12
C LYS A 147 -18.06 11.36 18.49
N ASP A 148 -19.09 10.60 18.87
CA ASP A 148 -19.83 10.77 20.13
C ASP A 148 -19.36 9.83 21.25
N GLY A 149 -18.17 9.22 21.10
CA GLY A 149 -17.60 8.32 22.09
C GLY A 149 -18.18 6.91 22.08
N LYS A 150 -19.24 6.64 21.30
CA LYS A 150 -19.77 5.29 21.08
C LYS A 150 -18.72 4.42 20.39
N GLU A 151 -18.52 3.23 20.91
CA GLU A 151 -17.64 2.22 20.33
C GLU A 151 -18.51 1.23 19.54
N ILE A 152 -18.06 0.83 18.35
CA ILE A 152 -18.78 -0.11 17.48
C ILE A 152 -17.76 -1.12 16.90
N PRO A 153 -18.07 -2.42 16.84
CA PRO A 153 -17.16 -3.41 16.25
C PRO A 153 -16.92 -3.13 14.76
N SER A 154 -15.69 -3.32 14.30
CA SER A 154 -15.23 -2.98 12.95
C SER A 154 -14.60 -4.18 12.24
N ALA A 155 -15.29 -4.67 11.20
CA ALA A 155 -14.79 -5.78 10.39
C ALA A 155 -13.43 -5.47 9.76
N GLY A 156 -13.23 -4.23 9.30
CA GLY A 156 -12.01 -3.81 8.63
C GLY A 156 -10.80 -3.79 9.56
N LEU A 157 -10.95 -3.27 10.78
CA LEU A 157 -9.86 -3.28 11.76
C LEU A 157 -9.54 -4.71 12.22
N THR A 158 -10.58 -5.51 12.44
CA THR A 158 -10.47 -6.93 12.77
C THR A 158 -9.69 -7.71 11.72
N ALA A 159 -10.08 -7.59 10.44
CA ALA A 159 -9.40 -8.28 9.35
C ALA A 159 -7.95 -7.76 9.14
N LYS A 160 -7.73 -6.44 9.21
CA LYS A 160 -6.38 -5.85 9.11
C LYS A 160 -5.44 -6.36 10.20
N PHE A 161 -5.93 -6.54 11.41
CA PHE A 161 -5.15 -7.12 12.50
C PHE A 161 -4.83 -8.60 12.26
N ALA A 162 -5.83 -9.40 11.89
CA ALA A 162 -5.68 -10.86 11.84
C ALA A 162 -4.91 -11.33 10.60
N LEU A 163 -5.04 -10.63 9.46
CA LEU A 163 -4.43 -10.99 8.19
C LEU A 163 -2.90 -11.25 8.28
N PRO A 164 -2.08 -10.36 8.91
CA PRO A 164 -0.66 -10.63 9.09
C PRO A 164 -0.31 -11.94 9.80
N PHE A 165 -1.10 -12.36 10.81
CA PHE A 165 -0.81 -13.59 11.54
C PHE A 165 -0.95 -14.83 10.64
N PHE A 166 -2.05 -14.90 9.88
CA PHE A 166 -2.29 -16.01 8.95
C PHE A 166 -1.24 -16.05 7.83
N ARG A 167 -0.94 -14.91 7.20
CA ARG A 167 0.06 -14.84 6.13
C ARG A 167 1.47 -15.16 6.62
N ALA A 168 1.86 -14.69 7.81
CA ALA A 168 3.14 -15.04 8.40
C ALA A 168 3.23 -16.53 8.78
N ARG A 169 2.12 -17.15 9.21
CA ARG A 169 2.05 -18.60 9.42
C ARG A 169 2.21 -19.37 8.12
N GLN A 170 1.50 -18.98 7.05
CA GLN A 170 1.62 -19.59 5.72
C GLN A 170 3.04 -19.48 5.16
N ALA A 171 3.74 -18.39 5.46
CA ALA A 171 5.13 -18.17 5.08
C ALA A 171 6.16 -18.94 5.96
N GLY A 172 5.72 -19.72 6.95
CA GLY A 172 6.61 -20.43 7.87
C GLY A 172 7.48 -19.50 8.73
N ILE A 173 6.99 -18.29 9.01
CA ILE A 173 7.67 -17.33 9.90
C ILE A 173 7.28 -17.58 11.36
N VAL A 174 6.00 -17.86 11.62
CA VAL A 174 5.47 -18.06 12.99
C VAL A 174 5.73 -19.50 13.44
N PRO A 175 6.56 -19.70 14.49
CA PRO A 175 6.79 -21.02 15.09
C PRO A 175 5.52 -21.66 15.66
N ASP A 176 5.50 -22.98 15.83
CA ASP A 176 4.31 -23.72 16.27
C ASP A 176 3.84 -23.34 17.67
N ASP A 177 4.75 -23.13 18.63
CA ASP A 177 4.43 -22.70 19.99
C ASP A 177 3.73 -21.33 20.00
N LYS A 178 4.25 -20.38 19.22
CA LYS A 178 3.62 -19.06 19.04
C LYS A 178 2.30 -19.14 18.30
N TRP A 179 2.20 -20.02 17.29
CA TRP A 179 0.95 -20.24 16.60
C TRP A 179 -0.13 -20.81 17.52
N ASN A 180 0.22 -21.76 18.39
CA ASN A 180 -0.69 -22.33 19.38
C ASN A 180 -1.19 -21.27 20.39
N GLU A 181 -0.36 -20.26 20.69
CA GLU A 181 -0.77 -19.09 21.48
C GLU A 181 -1.80 -18.22 20.74
N TYR A 182 -1.57 -17.96 19.45
CA TYR A 182 -2.39 -17.04 18.65
C TYR A 182 -3.71 -17.66 18.18
N LYS A 183 -3.67 -18.94 17.82
CA LYS A 183 -4.72 -19.64 17.07
C LYS A 183 -6.11 -19.59 17.74
N PRO A 184 -6.28 -19.88 19.05
CA PRO A 184 -7.62 -19.90 19.65
C PRO A 184 -8.34 -18.55 19.53
N PHE A 185 -7.60 -17.45 19.63
CA PHE A 185 -8.15 -16.12 19.45
C PHE A 185 -8.48 -15.84 17.99
N LEU A 186 -7.57 -16.18 17.07
CA LEU A 186 -7.77 -15.99 15.63
C LEU A 186 -8.94 -16.82 15.08
N GLU A 187 -9.24 -17.98 15.66
CA GLU A 187 -10.45 -18.76 15.34
C GLU A 187 -11.72 -18.02 15.74
N LYS A 188 -11.76 -17.36 16.92
CA LYS A 188 -12.87 -16.47 17.29
C LYS A 188 -13.03 -15.32 16.28
N VAL A 189 -11.92 -14.77 15.77
CA VAL A 189 -11.95 -13.72 14.75
C VAL A 189 -12.59 -14.21 13.45
N ILE A 190 -12.22 -15.40 12.99
CA ILE A 190 -12.81 -16.02 11.80
C ILE A 190 -14.30 -16.20 12.00
N ASN A 191 -14.73 -16.82 13.11
CA ASN A 191 -16.14 -17.07 13.38
C ASN A 191 -16.93 -15.77 13.44
N TRP A 192 -16.41 -14.75 14.13
CA TRP A 192 -17.05 -13.43 14.18
C TRP A 192 -17.19 -12.78 12.79
N LEU A 193 -16.19 -12.91 11.91
CA LEU A 193 -16.30 -12.41 10.53
C LEU A 193 -17.17 -13.27 9.60
N ARG A 194 -17.51 -14.50 10.00
CA ARG A 194 -18.37 -15.45 9.27
C ARG A 194 -19.83 -15.46 9.74
N GLU A 195 -20.07 -15.12 11.01
CA GLU A 195 -21.38 -15.22 11.66
C GLU A 195 -21.87 -13.89 12.26
N GLY A 196 -20.96 -12.94 12.51
CA GLY A 196 -21.26 -11.73 13.24
C GLY A 196 -22.20 -10.75 12.52
N PRO A 197 -22.84 -9.83 13.25
CA PRO A 197 -23.88 -8.93 12.75
C PRO A 197 -23.41 -7.89 11.71
N ASN A 198 -22.09 -7.80 11.49
CA ASN A 198 -21.45 -6.93 10.49
C ASN A 198 -21.32 -7.60 9.11
N LEU A 199 -21.81 -8.84 8.97
CA LEU A 199 -22.04 -9.45 7.66
C LEU A 199 -23.32 -8.90 7.05
N GLN A 200 -23.19 -8.41 5.82
CA GLN A 200 -24.21 -8.60 4.79
C GLN A 200 -25.63 -8.17 5.17
N LYS A 201 -25.82 -6.94 5.64
CA LYS A 201 -27.17 -6.36 5.58
C LYS A 201 -27.46 -6.01 4.11
N GLU A 202 -28.32 -6.83 3.49
CA GLU A 202 -28.85 -6.80 2.11
C GLU A 202 -27.82 -6.86 0.96
N ASP A 203 -26.69 -6.16 1.02
CA ASP A 203 -25.79 -5.96 -0.11
C ASP A 203 -24.69 -7.03 -0.24
N LYS A 204 -24.35 -7.75 0.84
CA LYS A 204 -23.33 -8.82 0.92
C LYS A 204 -21.86 -8.36 1.06
N GLY A 205 -21.60 -7.07 1.25
CA GLY A 205 -20.25 -6.54 1.54
C GLY A 205 -19.92 -6.47 3.03
N TYR A 206 -18.69 -6.08 3.37
CA TYR A 206 -18.29 -5.76 4.75
C TYR A 206 -18.22 -4.25 4.97
N CYS A 207 -18.75 -3.76 6.09
CA CYS A 207 -18.76 -2.35 6.44
C CYS A 207 -17.69 -2.00 7.50
N TRP A 208 -17.26 -0.74 7.56
CA TRP A 208 -16.33 -0.29 8.60
C TRP A 208 -16.98 -0.33 9.98
N ILE A 209 -18.22 0.16 10.06
CA ILE A 209 -19.01 0.45 11.26
C ILE A 209 -20.47 0.49 10.78
N ASP A 210 -21.41 -0.15 11.50
CA ASP A 210 -22.84 0.15 11.36
C ASP A 210 -23.05 1.58 11.85
N TYR A 211 -23.14 2.55 10.93
CA TYR A 211 -23.52 3.92 11.27
C TYR A 211 -25.04 3.97 11.26
N PRO A 212 -25.73 3.81 12.40
CA PRO A 212 -27.19 3.80 12.44
C PRO A 212 -27.80 5.10 11.90
N ASP A 213 -27.02 6.20 11.92
CA ASP A 213 -27.49 7.53 11.53
C ASP A 213 -27.15 7.90 10.08
N ARG A 214 -26.49 7.01 9.29
CA ARG A 214 -26.29 7.28 7.86
C ARG A 214 -27.57 6.95 7.08
N PRO A 215 -28.10 7.89 6.28
CA PRO A 215 -29.19 7.60 5.35
C PRO A 215 -28.78 6.42 4.45
N GLY A 216 -29.58 5.34 4.45
CA GLY A 216 -29.28 4.11 3.70
C GLY A 216 -28.57 3.00 4.50
N GLY A 217 -28.31 3.19 5.80
CA GLY A 217 -27.82 2.13 6.69
C GLY A 217 -26.37 1.71 6.46
N ALA A 218 -26.00 0.60 7.11
CA ALA A 218 -24.70 -0.06 6.94
C ALA A 218 -24.61 -0.74 5.56
N HIS A 219 -23.52 -0.51 4.86
CA HIS A 219 -23.28 -1.01 3.51
C HIS A 219 -21.80 -1.37 3.34
N GLY A 220 -21.52 -2.23 2.36
CA GLY A 220 -20.18 -2.69 2.03
C GLY A 220 -19.25 -1.55 1.62
N ILE A 221 -18.00 -1.61 2.10
CA ILE A 221 -16.94 -0.66 1.75
C ILE A 221 -15.77 -1.44 1.17
N THR A 222 -15.35 -1.08 -0.03
CA THR A 222 -14.35 -1.82 -0.82
C THR A 222 -13.06 -2.09 -0.05
N ASP A 223 -12.56 -1.11 0.70
CA ASP A 223 -11.36 -1.28 1.54
C ASP A 223 -11.55 -2.39 2.59
N VAL A 224 -12.69 -2.38 3.28
CA VAL A 224 -13.02 -3.33 4.36
C VAL A 224 -13.23 -4.72 3.76
N THR A 225 -14.08 -4.82 2.75
CA THR A 225 -14.39 -6.06 2.04
C THR A 225 -13.10 -6.70 1.51
N SER A 226 -12.16 -5.91 1.00
CA SER A 226 -10.86 -6.40 0.51
C SER A 226 -10.05 -7.06 1.62
N TYR A 227 -9.94 -6.43 2.79
CA TYR A 227 -9.21 -7.02 3.91
C TYR A 227 -9.89 -8.26 4.47
N CYS A 228 -11.22 -8.28 4.58
CA CYS A 228 -11.97 -9.45 5.03
C CYS A 228 -11.78 -10.64 4.09
N LEU A 229 -11.94 -10.44 2.77
CA LEU A 229 -11.73 -11.49 1.76
C LEU A 229 -10.32 -12.07 1.88
N ARG A 230 -9.30 -11.20 1.88
CA ARG A 230 -7.90 -11.62 1.97
C ARG A 230 -7.60 -12.36 3.27
N MET A 231 -8.16 -11.91 4.38
CA MET A 231 -7.98 -12.54 5.69
C MET A 231 -8.61 -13.93 5.73
N LEU A 232 -9.85 -14.08 5.27
CA LEU A 232 -10.54 -15.37 5.24
C LEU A 232 -9.83 -16.39 4.33
N LEU A 233 -9.34 -15.95 3.16
CA LEU A 233 -8.53 -16.79 2.28
C LEU A 233 -7.19 -17.16 2.92
N ALA A 234 -6.51 -16.23 3.59
CA ALA A 234 -5.28 -16.51 4.33
C ALA A 234 -5.52 -17.47 5.52
N ALA A 235 -6.70 -17.41 6.14
CA ALA A 235 -7.11 -18.33 7.18
C ALA A 235 -7.43 -19.75 6.67
N GLY A 236 -7.44 -19.98 5.35
CA GLY A 236 -7.74 -21.27 4.75
C GLY A 236 -9.22 -21.50 4.46
N THR A 237 -10.05 -20.45 4.48
CA THR A 237 -11.42 -20.55 3.95
C THR A 237 -11.34 -20.90 2.47
N SER A 238 -12.12 -21.92 2.07
CA SER A 238 -12.13 -22.40 0.69
C SER A 238 -12.60 -21.30 -0.28
N PRO A 239 -12.00 -21.16 -1.47
CA PRO A 239 -12.42 -20.13 -2.44
C PRO A 239 -13.83 -20.35 -3.02
N ASP A 240 -14.39 -21.55 -2.88
CA ASP A 240 -15.77 -21.92 -3.24
C ASP A 240 -16.76 -21.88 -2.06
N ASP A 241 -16.31 -21.45 -0.87
CA ASP A 241 -17.20 -21.23 0.27
C ASP A 241 -18.26 -20.17 -0.09
N GLU A 242 -19.52 -20.43 0.26
CA GLU A 242 -20.65 -19.57 -0.08
C GLU A 242 -20.43 -18.10 0.34
N LEU A 243 -19.80 -17.86 1.49
CA LEU A 243 -19.46 -16.52 1.95
C LEU A 243 -18.45 -15.85 1.02
N ILE A 244 -17.41 -16.58 0.62
CA ILE A 244 -16.37 -16.07 -0.28
C ILE A 244 -16.97 -15.73 -1.65
N LEU A 245 -17.80 -16.62 -2.19
CA LEU A 245 -18.49 -16.38 -3.47
C LEU A 245 -19.38 -15.13 -3.40
N LYS A 246 -20.14 -14.94 -2.32
CA LYS A 246 -20.96 -13.73 -2.12
C LYS A 246 -20.11 -12.46 -2.07
N VAL A 247 -18.94 -12.50 -1.43
CA VAL A 247 -18.02 -11.36 -1.33
C VAL A 247 -17.38 -11.04 -2.69
N VAL A 248 -17.03 -12.06 -3.47
CA VAL A 248 -16.52 -11.86 -4.84
C VAL A 248 -17.60 -11.25 -5.74
N GLU A 249 -18.82 -11.78 -5.68
CA GLU A 249 -19.97 -11.23 -6.41
C GLU A 249 -20.28 -9.79 -6.00
N TRP A 250 -20.10 -9.44 -4.73
CA TRP A 250 -20.22 -8.06 -4.27
C TRP A 250 -19.26 -7.12 -5.01
N PHE A 251 -17.99 -7.50 -5.18
CA PHE A 251 -17.05 -6.67 -5.97
C PHE A 251 -17.51 -6.52 -7.42
N LEU A 252 -17.97 -7.60 -8.05
CA LEU A 252 -18.42 -7.57 -9.44
C LEU A 252 -19.64 -6.67 -9.63
N ASN A 253 -20.59 -6.70 -8.69
CA ASN A 253 -21.81 -5.89 -8.75
C ASN A 253 -21.58 -4.40 -8.41
N ASN A 254 -20.47 -4.09 -7.72
CA ASN A 254 -20.11 -2.72 -7.33
C ASN A 254 -18.97 -2.13 -8.17
N GLN A 255 -18.54 -2.83 -9.22
CA GLN A 255 -17.66 -2.26 -10.24
C GLN A 255 -18.49 -1.45 -11.23
N ASP A 256 -18.09 -0.22 -11.54
CA ASP A 256 -18.77 0.54 -12.60
C ASP A 256 -18.37 0.09 -14.00
N GLU A 257 -19.06 0.67 -15.00
CA GLU A 257 -18.81 0.41 -16.40
C GLU A 257 -17.37 0.72 -16.86
N LYS A 258 -16.69 1.64 -16.17
CA LYS A 258 -15.30 2.04 -16.47
C LYS A 258 -14.28 1.13 -15.82
N GLY A 259 -14.71 0.21 -14.95
CA GLY A 259 -13.83 -0.71 -14.24
C GLY A 259 -13.42 -0.22 -12.84
N ASN A 260 -13.96 0.88 -12.36
CA ASN A 260 -13.61 1.43 -11.06
C ASN A 260 -14.28 0.65 -9.91
N PHE A 261 -13.58 0.60 -8.79
CA PHE A 261 -14.10 0.10 -7.51
C PHE A 261 -14.14 1.27 -6.53
N TYR A 262 -15.33 1.86 -6.35
CA TYR A 262 -15.52 2.97 -5.40
C TYR A 262 -15.16 2.54 -3.99
N THR A 263 -14.65 3.45 -3.18
CA THR A 263 -14.42 3.14 -1.75
C THR A 263 -15.76 2.87 -1.05
N ASP A 264 -16.74 3.77 -1.24
CA ASP A 264 -18.13 3.59 -0.85
C ASP A 264 -18.96 3.52 -2.15
N PRO A 265 -19.62 2.39 -2.48
CA PRO A 265 -20.38 2.25 -3.72
C PRO A 265 -21.57 3.21 -3.89
N ARG A 266 -21.96 3.92 -2.83
CA ARG A 266 -23.00 4.95 -2.91
C ARG A 266 -22.46 6.30 -3.38
N ASP A 267 -21.14 6.45 -3.46
CA ASP A 267 -20.48 7.67 -3.93
C ASP A 267 -20.53 7.82 -5.46
N THR A 268 -21.48 7.16 -6.16
CA THR A 268 -21.62 7.16 -7.64
C THR A 268 -21.97 8.51 -8.27
N GLY A 269 -22.07 9.57 -7.47
CA GLY A 269 -22.17 10.97 -7.93
C GLY A 269 -21.41 11.96 -7.04
N CYS A 270 -20.59 11.46 -6.11
CA CYS A 270 -19.84 12.30 -5.20
C CYS A 270 -18.60 12.86 -5.91
N PRO A 271 -18.41 14.20 -5.96
CA PRO A 271 -17.18 14.80 -6.44
C PRO A 271 -16.01 14.58 -5.47
N TYR A 272 -16.20 13.83 -4.37
CA TYR A 272 -15.11 13.35 -3.52
C TYR A 272 -14.66 11.97 -4.03
N PRO A 273 -13.59 11.88 -4.83
CA PRO A 273 -13.29 10.72 -5.64
C PRO A 273 -12.37 9.77 -4.87
N LEU A 274 -12.65 8.49 -5.10
CA LEU A 274 -11.64 7.55 -5.61
C LEU A 274 -10.34 7.55 -4.80
N TYR A 275 -10.27 6.79 -3.72
CA TYR A 275 -8.96 6.44 -3.22
C TYR A 275 -8.35 5.42 -4.17
N THR A 276 -7.33 5.80 -4.95
CA THR A 276 -6.52 4.87 -5.77
C THR A 276 -6.14 3.64 -4.95
N THR A 277 -5.78 3.84 -3.67
CA THR A 277 -5.48 2.75 -2.74
C THR A 277 -6.65 1.78 -2.46
N GLY A 278 -7.89 2.27 -2.42
CA GLY A 278 -9.09 1.42 -2.24
C GLY A 278 -9.33 0.56 -3.48
N HIS A 279 -9.24 1.16 -4.66
CA HIS A 279 -9.31 0.46 -5.94
C HIS A 279 -8.22 -0.61 -6.06
N CYS A 280 -6.96 -0.26 -5.77
CA CYS A 280 -5.83 -1.20 -5.75
C CYS A 280 -6.05 -2.37 -4.79
N ARG A 281 -6.66 -2.13 -3.62
CA ARG A 281 -6.94 -3.20 -2.65
C ARG A 281 -8.00 -4.19 -3.15
N ALA A 282 -9.02 -3.70 -3.85
CA ALA A 282 -10.01 -4.56 -4.50
C ALA A 282 -9.34 -5.48 -5.53
N MET A 283 -8.49 -4.90 -6.39
CA MET A 283 -7.71 -5.66 -7.37
C MET A 283 -6.85 -6.73 -6.70
N ILE A 284 -6.12 -6.38 -5.64
CA ILE A 284 -5.29 -7.32 -4.89
C ILE A 284 -6.14 -8.43 -4.28
N ALA A 285 -7.29 -8.11 -3.68
CA ALA A 285 -8.16 -9.11 -3.07
C ALA A 285 -8.74 -10.11 -4.10
N LEU A 286 -9.12 -9.63 -5.28
CA LEU A 286 -9.55 -10.50 -6.38
C LEU A 286 -8.40 -11.33 -6.96
N CYS A 287 -7.17 -10.79 -6.99
CA CYS A 287 -5.99 -11.59 -7.34
C CYS A 287 -5.76 -12.70 -6.30
N ASP A 288 -5.88 -12.39 -5.00
CA ASP A 288 -5.73 -13.38 -3.92
C ASP A 288 -6.77 -14.49 -4.03
N TRP A 289 -8.01 -14.17 -4.41
CA TRP A 289 -9.05 -15.16 -4.69
C TRP A 289 -8.70 -16.04 -5.90
N LEU A 290 -8.28 -15.44 -7.04
CA LEU A 290 -7.86 -16.22 -8.21
C LEU A 290 -6.69 -17.17 -7.89
N GLU A 291 -5.70 -16.71 -7.13
CA GLU A 291 -4.59 -17.56 -6.67
C GLU A 291 -5.05 -18.66 -5.71
N ALA A 292 -6.06 -18.40 -4.87
CA ALA A 292 -6.65 -19.42 -4.01
C ALA A 292 -7.41 -20.48 -4.82
N VAL A 293 -8.19 -20.08 -5.83
CA VAL A 293 -8.87 -21.00 -6.77
C VAL A 293 -7.83 -21.89 -7.46
N GLN A 294 -6.75 -21.30 -7.97
CA GLN A 294 -5.66 -22.03 -8.64
C GLN A 294 -4.97 -23.04 -7.71
N ARG A 295 -4.65 -22.63 -6.48
CA ARG A 295 -4.03 -23.54 -5.50
C ARG A 295 -4.96 -24.68 -5.08
N ALA A 296 -6.27 -24.45 -5.10
CA ALA A 296 -7.27 -25.46 -4.76
C ALA A 296 -7.63 -26.38 -5.95
N GLY A 297 -7.18 -26.08 -7.18
CA GLY A 297 -7.54 -26.82 -8.38
C GLY A 297 -9.02 -26.71 -8.74
N LYS A 298 -9.62 -25.53 -8.49
CA LYS A 298 -11.06 -25.26 -8.63
C LYS A 298 -11.42 -24.41 -9.86
N GLU A 299 -10.47 -24.20 -10.78
CA GLU A 299 -10.66 -23.34 -11.95
C GLU A 299 -11.81 -23.80 -12.86
N ASP A 300 -11.95 -25.11 -13.08
CA ASP A 300 -12.99 -25.66 -13.95
C ASP A 300 -14.38 -25.60 -13.29
N GLU A 301 -14.45 -25.87 -11.99
CA GLU A 301 -15.70 -25.78 -11.21
C GLU A 301 -16.23 -24.35 -11.12
N LEU A 302 -15.32 -23.37 -11.00
CA LEU A 302 -15.65 -21.94 -10.86
C LEU A 302 -15.44 -21.15 -12.15
N LYS A 303 -15.36 -21.83 -13.32
CA LYS A 303 -14.93 -21.24 -14.60
C LYS A 303 -15.62 -19.93 -14.96
N ASP A 304 -16.94 -19.88 -14.84
CA ASP A 304 -17.72 -18.69 -15.21
C ASP A 304 -17.40 -17.50 -14.30
N LEU A 305 -17.27 -17.74 -12.99
CA LEU A 305 -16.92 -16.69 -12.03
C LEU A 305 -15.46 -16.26 -12.21
N VAL A 306 -14.54 -17.21 -12.44
CA VAL A 306 -13.12 -16.92 -12.74
C VAL A 306 -13.00 -16.00 -13.95
N GLU A 307 -13.74 -16.27 -15.02
CA GLU A 307 -13.68 -15.45 -16.24
C GLU A 307 -14.29 -14.05 -16.02
N ARG A 308 -15.40 -13.96 -15.27
CA ARG A 308 -15.98 -12.67 -14.87
C ARG A 308 -15.02 -11.85 -14.03
N VAL A 309 -14.33 -12.45 -13.06
CA VAL A 309 -13.32 -11.78 -12.23
C VAL A 309 -12.12 -11.32 -13.06
N LYS A 310 -11.61 -12.16 -13.98
CA LYS A 310 -10.54 -11.75 -14.89
C LYS A 310 -10.95 -10.55 -15.77
N ASN A 311 -12.18 -10.56 -16.28
CA ASN A 311 -12.70 -9.44 -17.08
C ASN A 311 -12.90 -8.17 -16.26
N ALA A 312 -13.37 -8.29 -15.01
CA ALA A 312 -13.43 -7.17 -14.08
C ALA A 312 -12.03 -6.60 -13.79
N LEU A 313 -11.03 -7.46 -13.55
CA LEU A 313 -9.64 -7.05 -13.34
C LEU A 313 -9.04 -6.35 -14.57
N LYS A 314 -9.33 -6.82 -15.80
CA LYS A 314 -8.90 -6.12 -17.03
C LYS A 314 -9.46 -4.71 -17.10
N LYS A 315 -10.77 -4.53 -16.86
CA LYS A 315 -11.38 -3.19 -16.79
C LYS A 315 -10.76 -2.32 -15.69
N ALA A 316 -10.46 -2.91 -14.53
CA ALA A 316 -9.81 -2.22 -13.42
C ALA A 316 -8.37 -1.79 -13.77
N ILE A 317 -7.62 -2.62 -14.51
CA ILE A 317 -6.31 -2.26 -15.05
C ILE A 317 -6.44 -1.06 -15.99
N ASP A 318 -7.36 -1.10 -16.96
CA ASP A 318 -7.58 0.00 -17.91
C ASP A 318 -7.95 1.30 -17.16
N TYR A 319 -8.83 1.19 -16.18
CA TYR A 319 -9.20 2.31 -15.31
C TYR A 319 -7.99 2.88 -14.56
N LEU A 320 -7.23 2.03 -13.87
CA LEU A 320 -6.06 2.47 -13.12
C LEU A 320 -5.02 3.11 -14.05
N LEU A 321 -4.77 2.55 -15.23
CA LEU A 321 -3.86 3.15 -16.22
C LEU A 321 -4.36 4.51 -16.71
N SER A 322 -5.68 4.72 -16.82
CA SER A 322 -6.27 6.02 -17.19
C SER A 322 -6.09 7.11 -16.13
N LEU A 323 -5.88 6.73 -14.87
CA LEU A 323 -5.60 7.66 -13.76
C LEU A 323 -4.13 8.06 -13.66
N ARG A 324 -3.24 7.44 -14.46
CA ARG A 324 -1.81 7.73 -14.44
C ARG A 324 -1.58 9.14 -15.00
N ASP A 325 -0.78 9.92 -14.28
CA ASP A 325 -0.33 11.21 -14.78
C ASP A 325 0.60 11.01 -15.98
N PRO A 326 0.27 11.57 -17.17
CA PRO A 326 1.03 11.29 -18.39
C PRO A 326 2.43 11.92 -18.38
N GLU A 327 2.65 13.00 -17.62
CA GLU A 327 3.93 13.70 -17.58
C GLU A 327 4.93 12.98 -16.67
N THR A 328 4.50 12.63 -15.47
CA THR A 328 5.33 12.02 -14.44
C THR A 328 5.32 10.49 -14.49
N GLY A 329 4.25 9.88 -15.02
CA GLY A 329 4.02 8.44 -14.96
C GLY A 329 3.58 7.93 -13.58
N MET A 330 3.19 8.84 -12.67
CA MET A 330 2.82 8.54 -11.29
C MET A 330 1.29 8.48 -11.10
N TRP A 331 0.85 7.97 -9.95
CA TRP A 331 -0.54 8.02 -9.52
C TRP A 331 -0.74 8.95 -8.33
N GLY A 332 -1.85 9.68 -8.33
CA GLY A 332 -2.33 10.43 -7.19
C GLY A 332 -3.20 9.59 -6.25
N ARG A 333 -3.48 10.16 -5.08
CA ARG A 333 -4.38 9.53 -4.08
C ARG A 333 -5.81 9.38 -4.58
N GLY A 334 -6.23 10.21 -5.54
CA GLY A 334 -7.47 10.10 -6.29
C GLY A 334 -7.33 10.71 -7.68
N SER A 335 -8.38 11.33 -8.22
CA SER A 335 -8.31 11.97 -9.53
C SER A 335 -7.21 13.05 -9.56
N LEU A 336 -6.50 13.15 -10.69
CA LEU A 336 -5.38 14.09 -10.85
C LEU A 336 -5.81 15.55 -10.71
N SER A 337 -7.09 15.85 -10.91
CA SER A 337 -7.67 17.18 -10.69
C SER A 337 -7.68 17.60 -9.23
N GLU A 338 -7.53 16.67 -8.28
CA GLU A 338 -7.74 16.93 -6.86
C GLU A 338 -6.54 16.64 -5.98
N TYR A 339 -5.73 15.64 -6.36
CA TYR A 339 -4.54 15.27 -5.62
C TYR A 339 -3.35 15.16 -6.57
N PRO A 340 -2.23 15.85 -6.27
CA PRO A 340 -1.02 15.67 -7.05
C PRO A 340 -0.55 14.21 -6.95
N PRO A 341 0.12 13.68 -8.00
CA PRO A 341 0.73 12.37 -7.93
C PRO A 341 1.70 12.24 -6.75
N ASP A 342 1.74 11.07 -6.12
CA ASP A 342 2.58 10.80 -4.96
C ASP A 342 3.19 9.39 -4.96
N TYR A 343 4.31 9.22 -4.25
CA TYR A 343 5.07 7.97 -4.29
C TYR A 343 4.35 6.80 -3.63
N GLY A 344 3.58 7.05 -2.57
CA GLY A 344 2.83 6.01 -1.88
C GLY A 344 1.67 5.46 -2.73
N SER A 345 0.92 6.35 -3.38
CA SER A 345 -0.15 5.95 -4.31
C SER A 345 0.42 5.25 -5.55
N THR A 346 1.55 5.74 -6.08
CA THR A 346 2.27 5.10 -7.19
C THR A 346 2.75 3.69 -6.82
N ALA A 347 3.33 3.52 -5.63
CA ALA A 347 3.77 2.20 -5.15
C ALA A 347 2.58 1.25 -4.93
N SER A 348 1.46 1.74 -4.39
CA SER A 348 0.23 0.94 -4.25
C SER A 348 -0.33 0.50 -5.60
N ALA A 349 -0.35 1.38 -6.61
CA ALA A 349 -0.77 1.05 -7.97
C ALA A 349 0.14 -0.01 -8.60
N LEU A 350 1.46 0.13 -8.42
CA LEU A 350 2.43 -0.87 -8.87
C LEU A 350 2.20 -2.24 -8.25
N VAL A 351 1.95 -2.32 -6.93
CA VAL A 351 1.63 -3.61 -6.29
C VAL A 351 0.40 -4.25 -6.95
N ALA A 352 -0.67 -3.50 -7.19
CA ALA A 352 -1.87 -4.02 -7.83
C ALA A 352 -1.61 -4.52 -9.27
N LEU A 353 -0.95 -3.69 -10.09
CA LEU A 353 -0.60 -4.04 -11.48
C LEU A 353 0.32 -5.26 -11.55
N LEU A 354 1.32 -5.36 -10.67
CA LEU A 354 2.24 -6.49 -10.65
C LEU A 354 1.56 -7.78 -10.15
N ARG A 355 0.57 -7.69 -9.24
CA ARG A 355 -0.25 -8.85 -8.88
C ARG A 355 -1.10 -9.32 -10.07
N CYS A 356 -1.69 -8.40 -10.83
CA CYS A 356 -2.35 -8.75 -12.08
C CYS A 356 -1.39 -9.32 -13.13
N ALA A 357 -0.15 -8.82 -13.20
CA ALA A 357 0.87 -9.32 -14.12
C ALA A 357 1.30 -10.75 -13.79
N LYS A 358 1.40 -11.09 -12.49
CA LYS A 358 1.65 -12.47 -12.02
C LYS A 358 0.58 -13.45 -12.52
N LEU A 359 -0.66 -12.99 -12.68
CA LEU A 359 -1.78 -13.77 -13.22
C LEU A 359 -1.88 -13.72 -14.76
N GLY A 360 -0.94 -13.08 -15.45
CA GLY A 360 -0.92 -12.95 -16.91
C GLY A 360 -1.96 -11.99 -17.47
N LEU A 361 -2.51 -11.07 -16.66
CA LEU A 361 -3.54 -10.12 -17.09
C LEU A 361 -2.96 -8.83 -17.70
N ILE A 362 -1.67 -8.57 -17.47
CA ILE A 362 -0.90 -7.45 -18.04
C ILE A 362 0.56 -7.87 -18.14
N ASP A 363 1.28 -7.37 -19.15
CA ASP A 363 2.73 -7.62 -19.27
C ASP A 363 3.47 -6.99 -18.07
N PRO A 364 4.32 -7.73 -17.31
CA PRO A 364 5.12 -7.14 -16.25
C PRO A 364 6.07 -6.03 -16.74
N ASN A 365 6.43 -5.99 -18.04
CA ASN A 365 7.21 -4.92 -18.67
C ASN A 365 6.34 -3.87 -19.37
N HIS A 366 5.04 -3.84 -19.09
CA HIS A 366 4.16 -2.78 -19.59
C HIS A 366 4.75 -1.40 -19.25
N GLU A 367 4.71 -0.47 -20.22
CA GLU A 367 5.39 0.83 -20.13
C GLU A 367 5.06 1.58 -18.83
N ALA A 368 3.79 1.54 -18.39
CA ALA A 368 3.36 2.16 -17.15
C ALA A 368 4.02 1.59 -15.89
N ILE A 369 4.26 0.28 -15.83
CA ILE A 369 4.94 -0.38 -14.72
C ILE A 369 6.41 0.05 -14.70
N VAL A 370 7.08 -0.05 -15.85
CA VAL A 370 8.50 0.32 -15.99
C VAL A 370 8.71 1.78 -15.63
N LYS A 371 7.88 2.69 -16.16
CA LYS A 371 7.98 4.13 -15.89
C LYS A 371 7.79 4.46 -14.41
N ALA A 372 6.83 3.84 -13.75
CA ALA A 372 6.59 4.07 -12.34
C ALA A 372 7.72 3.53 -11.45
N LEU A 373 8.31 2.39 -11.81
CA LEU A 373 9.50 1.87 -11.14
C LEU A 373 10.70 2.82 -11.32
N GLU A 374 10.91 3.37 -12.52
CA GLU A 374 11.94 4.39 -12.77
C GLU A 374 11.76 5.62 -11.89
N VAL A 375 10.51 6.09 -11.71
CA VAL A 375 10.20 7.23 -10.87
C VAL A 375 10.50 6.94 -9.39
N LEU A 376 10.08 5.78 -8.89
CA LEU A 376 10.38 5.39 -7.50
C LEU A 376 11.89 5.24 -7.26
N HIS A 377 12.63 4.68 -8.23
CA HIS A 377 14.09 4.59 -8.15
C HIS A 377 14.77 5.97 -8.25
N GLY A 378 14.30 6.85 -9.14
CA GLY A 378 14.78 8.23 -9.23
C GLY A 378 14.60 9.00 -7.92
N GLN A 379 13.46 8.82 -7.25
CA GLN A 379 13.21 9.37 -5.93
C GLN A 379 14.17 8.81 -4.86
N TYR A 380 14.47 7.51 -4.89
CA TYR A 380 15.47 6.92 -4.01
C TYR A 380 16.86 7.55 -4.21
N LEU A 381 17.30 7.72 -5.47
CA LEU A 381 18.57 8.36 -5.79
C LEU A 381 18.63 9.82 -5.31
N GLU A 382 17.55 10.57 -5.52
CA GLU A 382 17.46 11.97 -5.09
C GLU A 382 17.50 12.09 -3.56
N ALA A 383 16.72 11.26 -2.86
CA ALA A 383 16.74 11.21 -1.40
C ALA A 383 18.14 10.84 -0.86
N LYS A 384 18.84 9.89 -1.49
CA LYS A 384 20.22 9.53 -1.15
C LYS A 384 21.19 10.69 -1.40
N ARG A 385 21.06 11.39 -2.54
CA ARG A 385 21.87 12.58 -2.88
C ARG A 385 21.69 13.69 -1.85
N LEU A 386 20.46 13.91 -1.42
CA LEU A 386 20.08 14.91 -0.42
C LEU A 386 20.27 14.45 1.03
N ARG A 387 20.69 13.19 1.26
CA ARG A 387 20.80 12.57 2.59
C ARG A 387 19.51 12.68 3.41
N LEU A 388 18.36 12.51 2.75
CA LEU A 388 17.07 12.48 3.43
C LEU A 388 16.98 11.22 4.30
N PRO A 389 16.32 11.30 5.47
CA PRO A 389 16.15 10.15 6.35
C PRO A 389 15.07 9.19 5.86
N PHE A 390 14.48 9.40 4.68
CA PHE A 390 13.45 8.56 4.07
C PHE A 390 13.48 8.70 2.55
N TYR A 391 12.97 7.70 1.84
CA TYR A 391 12.97 7.67 0.38
C TYR A 391 11.59 7.98 -0.21
N TRP A 392 10.53 7.34 0.27
CA TRP A 392 9.18 7.46 -0.29
C TRP A 392 8.17 7.98 0.74
N TYR A 393 7.15 8.71 0.29
CA TYR A 393 6.13 9.34 1.14
C TYR A 393 4.82 9.56 0.39
N PHE A 394 3.72 9.75 1.13
CA PHE A 394 2.44 10.20 0.57
C PHE A 394 2.31 11.71 0.64
N ILE A 395 1.85 12.35 -0.44
CA ILE A 395 1.45 13.76 -0.44
C ILE A 395 -0.02 13.81 -0.03
N ARG A 396 -0.30 14.17 1.23
CA ARG A 396 -1.67 14.10 1.76
C ARG A 396 -2.53 15.32 1.39
N SER A 397 -1.91 16.47 1.14
CA SER A 397 -2.62 17.74 0.96
C SER A 397 -1.68 18.84 0.47
N VAL A 398 -2.08 19.57 -0.59
CA VAL A 398 -1.48 20.87 -0.94
C VAL A 398 -1.81 21.96 0.09
N TRP A 399 -2.85 21.76 0.90
CA TRP A 399 -3.43 22.71 1.84
C TRP A 399 -2.71 22.85 3.18
N SER A 400 -1.72 21.99 3.49
CA SER A 400 -0.84 22.21 4.64
C SER A 400 0.58 21.72 4.35
N PRO A 401 1.56 22.63 4.22
CA PRO A 401 2.97 22.30 4.01
C PRO A 401 3.55 21.35 5.06
N GLU A 402 3.04 21.42 6.28
CA GLU A 402 3.51 20.64 7.42
C GLU A 402 2.97 19.20 7.42
N LEU A 403 1.95 18.92 6.60
CA LEU A 403 1.36 17.60 6.42
C LEU A 403 1.86 16.87 5.17
N ARG A 404 2.85 17.44 4.46
CA ARG A 404 3.34 16.95 3.15
C ARG A 404 4.08 15.61 3.19
N TYR A 405 4.65 15.22 4.33
CA TYR A 405 5.48 14.01 4.47
C TYR A 405 4.87 12.96 5.39
N ARG A 406 3.56 12.69 5.25
CA ARG A 406 2.87 11.70 6.08
C ARG A 406 3.09 10.28 5.56
N SER A 407 3.18 9.32 6.49
CA SER A 407 3.17 7.87 6.24
C SER A 407 4.35 7.33 5.42
N GLN A 408 5.58 7.80 5.69
CA GLN A 408 6.80 7.29 5.05
C GLN A 408 6.94 5.77 5.19
N THR A 409 6.61 5.23 6.37
CA THR A 409 6.59 3.80 6.65
C THR A 409 5.70 3.03 5.69
N LEU A 410 4.47 3.54 5.48
CA LEU A 410 3.51 2.91 4.59
C LEU A 410 3.92 3.02 3.12
N ALA A 411 4.42 4.18 2.70
CA ALA A 411 4.86 4.38 1.32
C ALA A 411 6.05 3.46 1.01
N THR A 412 7.00 3.36 1.95
CA THR A 412 8.18 2.51 1.83
C THR A 412 7.82 1.03 1.85
N SER A 413 6.81 0.62 2.63
CA SER A 413 6.36 -0.78 2.65
C SER A 413 5.65 -1.18 1.35
N TYR A 414 4.86 -0.28 0.74
CA TYR A 414 4.35 -0.49 -0.62
C TYR A 414 5.48 -0.52 -1.66
N ALA A 415 6.47 0.37 -1.55
CA ALA A 415 7.61 0.39 -2.48
C ALA A 415 8.40 -0.92 -2.41
N LEU A 416 8.67 -1.43 -1.20
CA LEU A 416 9.29 -2.75 -1.02
C LEU A 416 8.49 -3.86 -1.72
N ALA A 417 7.18 -3.93 -1.46
CA ALA A 417 6.33 -4.94 -2.08
C ALA A 417 6.34 -4.85 -3.61
N ALA A 418 6.30 -3.63 -4.16
CA ALA A 418 6.36 -3.40 -5.60
C ALA A 418 7.71 -3.85 -6.18
N PHE A 419 8.84 -3.46 -5.59
CA PHE A 419 10.15 -3.87 -6.09
C PHE A 419 10.37 -5.39 -5.97
N ALA A 420 9.93 -6.01 -4.87
CA ALA A 420 10.02 -7.47 -4.68
C ALA A 420 9.18 -8.23 -5.73
N LEU A 421 7.95 -7.77 -6.01
CA LEU A 421 7.11 -8.32 -7.08
C LEU A 421 7.76 -8.14 -8.47
N ALA A 422 8.27 -6.95 -8.76
CA ALA A 422 8.92 -6.65 -10.04
C ALA A 422 10.18 -7.52 -10.25
N GLU A 423 10.99 -7.70 -9.20
CA GLU A 423 12.15 -8.61 -9.22
C GLU A 423 11.72 -10.04 -9.54
N LYS A 424 10.71 -10.55 -8.82
CA LYS A 424 10.20 -11.92 -9.00
C LYS A 424 9.70 -12.15 -10.43
N LEU A 425 9.00 -11.17 -10.99
CA LEU A 425 8.47 -11.21 -12.36
C LEU A 425 9.53 -10.94 -13.44
N GLY A 426 10.76 -10.63 -13.04
CA GLY A 426 11.86 -10.41 -13.97
C GLY A 426 11.77 -9.12 -14.77
N VAL A 427 11.11 -8.09 -14.22
CA VAL A 427 11.06 -6.76 -14.83
C VAL A 427 12.49 -6.23 -15.01
N GLY A 428 12.78 -5.69 -16.19
CA GLY A 428 14.11 -5.17 -16.52
C GLY A 428 15.17 -6.23 -16.84
N LYS A 429 14.84 -7.53 -16.82
CA LYS A 429 15.74 -8.58 -17.34
C LYS A 429 15.90 -8.42 -18.85
N GLY A 430 17.15 -8.50 -19.34
CA GLY A 430 17.46 -8.33 -20.76
C GLY A 430 17.63 -6.88 -21.20
N VAL A 431 17.39 -5.90 -20.33
CA VAL A 431 17.83 -4.51 -20.54
C VAL A 431 19.35 -4.46 -20.36
N VAL A 432 20.08 -4.86 -21.40
CA VAL A 432 21.53 -4.67 -21.45
C VAL A 432 21.76 -3.16 -21.42
N LYS A 433 22.59 -2.67 -20.48
CA LYS A 433 23.16 -1.32 -20.52
C LYS A 433 23.92 -1.17 -21.83
N LYS A 434 23.22 -0.87 -22.93
CA LYS A 434 23.81 -0.16 -24.05
C LYS A 434 24.06 1.23 -23.50
N ARG A 435 25.19 1.40 -22.81
CA ARG A 435 25.87 2.69 -22.77
C ARG A 435 26.13 3.03 -24.23
N LYS A 436 25.14 3.62 -24.89
CA LYS A 436 25.44 4.61 -25.92
C LYS A 436 26.15 5.70 -25.13
N ILE A 437 27.46 5.54 -24.99
CA ILE A 437 28.35 6.68 -24.89
C ILE A 437 28.05 7.41 -26.19
N PHE A 438 27.05 8.29 -26.17
CA PHE A 438 27.06 9.38 -27.12
C PHE A 438 28.41 10.03 -26.83
N PRO A 439 29.38 9.97 -27.76
CA PRO A 439 30.54 10.82 -27.59
C PRO A 439 29.93 12.21 -27.44
N VAL A 440 30.02 12.78 -26.24
CA VAL A 440 29.82 14.21 -26.09
C VAL A 440 30.93 14.75 -26.98
N THR A 441 30.56 15.08 -28.21
CA THR A 441 31.54 15.52 -29.19
C THR A 441 32.28 16.66 -28.52
N PRO A 442 33.63 16.70 -28.58
CA PRO A 442 34.40 17.79 -28.00
C PRO A 442 33.83 19.18 -28.35
N ALA A 443 33.12 19.29 -29.48
CA ALA A 443 32.31 20.44 -29.89
C ALA A 443 31.25 20.91 -28.87
N VAL A 444 30.48 20.03 -28.21
CA VAL A 444 29.43 20.43 -27.25
C VAL A 444 30.05 20.96 -25.95
N VAL A 445 31.13 20.32 -25.48
CA VAL A 445 31.91 20.82 -24.33
C VAL A 445 32.62 22.12 -24.68
N ALA A 446 33.19 22.23 -25.88
CA ALA A 446 33.84 23.44 -26.37
C ALA A 446 32.85 24.61 -26.53
N LEU A 447 31.63 24.35 -27.02
CA LEU A 447 30.56 25.36 -27.12
C LEU A 447 30.10 25.83 -25.74
N ALA A 448 29.93 24.93 -24.78
CA ALA A 448 29.59 25.28 -23.40
C ALA A 448 30.71 26.09 -22.71
N LEU A 449 31.97 25.72 -22.92
CA LEU A 449 33.14 26.44 -22.41
C LEU A 449 33.32 27.81 -23.09
N ALA A 450 33.13 27.90 -24.40
CA ALA A 450 33.20 29.16 -25.16
C ALA A 450 32.11 30.14 -24.71
N ALA A 451 30.87 29.65 -24.52
CA ALA A 451 29.78 30.46 -23.98
C ALA A 451 30.05 30.94 -22.54
N SER A 452 30.68 30.12 -21.70
CA SER A 452 31.10 30.49 -20.35
C SER A 452 32.25 31.53 -20.34
N LEU A 453 33.19 31.43 -21.28
CA LEU A 453 34.30 32.37 -21.42
C LEU A 453 33.83 33.73 -21.97
N LEU A 454 32.90 33.73 -22.93
CA LEU A 454 32.32 34.95 -23.49
C LEU A 454 31.46 35.73 -22.49
N THR A 455 30.85 35.04 -21.51
CA THR A 455 30.07 35.67 -20.43
C THR A 455 30.93 36.16 -19.26
N ARG A 456 32.22 35.80 -19.19
CA ARG A 456 33.17 36.32 -18.18
C ARG A 456 33.96 37.55 -18.63
N ARG A 457 34.01 37.85 -19.93
CA ARG A 457 34.76 38.98 -20.51
C ARG A 457 33.91 40.22 -20.79
N ARG A 458 32.65 40.23 -20.37
CA ARG A 458 31.74 41.37 -20.35
C ARG A 458 31.13 41.46 -18.96
#